data_AF-A0A1L9QKN1-F1
#
_entry.id   AF-A0A1L9QKN1-F1
#
_cell.length_a   1.000
_cell.length_b   1.000
_cell.length_c   1.000
_cell.angle_alpha   90.00
_cell.angle_beta   90.00
_cell.angle_gamma   90.00
#
_symmetry.space_group_name_H-M   'P 1'
#
loop_
_entity.id
_entity.type
_entity.pdbx_description
1 polymer ?
#
loop_
_entity_poly.entity_id
_entity_poly.type
_entity_poly.pdbx_seq_one_letter_code
_entity_poly.pdbx_strand_id
1 'polypeptide(L)'
;MMALSLHQPWATLIAQGRKRFETRSWRTGHRGELLICAAKKRPSNVQLEFFGLSREDCPLGVAVATVDLVDCSPMTDELIRQQSDEELEAGNWRSGRYAWKLENVNLFR
;
A
#
# COMPACT_ATOMS: atom_id res chain seq x y z
N MET A 1 13.17 8.61 10.41
CA MET A 1 12.17 8.32 9.38
C MET A 1 12.25 6.83 9.05
N MET A 2 11.14 6.11 9.06
CA MET A 2 11.08 4.71 8.64
C MET A 2 10.80 4.64 7.13
N ALA A 3 11.20 3.56 6.48
CA ALA A 3 10.92 3.33 5.06
C ALA A 3 10.31 1.95 4.84
N LEU A 4 9.40 1.86 3.86
CA LEU A 4 8.74 0.64 3.44
C LEU A 4 8.92 0.43 1.95
N SER A 5 9.57 -0.68 1.58
CA SER A 5 9.68 -1.11 0.19
C SER A 5 8.49 -1.98 -0.20
N LEU A 6 7.88 -1.67 -1.34
CA LEU A 6 6.69 -2.35 -1.87
C LEU A 6 6.88 -2.69 -3.35
N HIS A 7 6.41 -3.88 -3.74
CA HIS A 7 6.32 -4.23 -5.15
C HIS A 7 5.27 -3.37 -5.85
N GLN A 8 5.46 -3.16 -7.15
CA GLN A 8 4.41 -2.55 -7.97
C GLN A 8 3.27 -3.55 -8.24
N PRO A 9 2.02 -3.06 -8.38
CA PRO A 9 1.61 -1.64 -8.43
C PRO A 9 1.33 -1.00 -7.06
N TRP A 10 1.57 -1.71 -5.95
CA TRP A 10 1.14 -1.29 -4.61
C TRP A 10 1.76 0.03 -4.17
N ALA A 11 3.04 0.26 -4.49
CA ALA A 11 3.70 1.53 -4.18
C ALA A 11 3.01 2.71 -4.89
N THR A 12 2.71 2.56 -6.18
CA THR A 12 1.97 3.56 -6.97
C THR A 12 0.55 3.77 -6.43
N LEU A 13 -0.17 2.71 -6.06
CA LEU A 13 -1.52 2.84 -5.53
C LEU A 13 -1.57 3.59 -4.19
N ILE A 14 -0.58 3.40 -3.32
CA ILE A 14 -0.45 4.20 -2.09
C ILE A 14 -0.12 5.65 -2.44
N ALA A 15 0.83 5.88 -3.35
CA ALA A 15 1.22 7.22 -3.78
C ALA A 15 0.08 8.00 -4.46
N GLN A 16 -0.88 7.30 -5.08
CA GLN A 16 -2.12 7.85 -5.64
C GLN A 16 -3.27 7.96 -4.61
N GLY A 17 -3.08 7.50 -3.36
CA GLY A 17 -4.11 7.50 -2.31
C GLY A 17 -5.25 6.48 -2.53
N ARG A 18 -5.10 5.59 -3.52
CA ARG A 18 -6.07 4.54 -3.87
C ARG A 18 -5.97 3.35 -2.93
N LYS A 19 -4.76 3.06 -2.45
CA LYS A 19 -4.49 2.07 -1.42
C LYS A 19 -4.25 2.76 -0.08
N ARG A 20 -5.16 2.58 0.88
CA ARG A 20 -5.14 3.23 2.20
C ARG A 20 -4.64 2.31 3.32
N PHE A 21 -4.61 1.00 3.09
CA PHE A 21 -4.16 0.04 4.09
C PHE A 21 -3.04 -0.85 3.59
N GLU A 22 -1.84 -0.73 4.13
CA GLU A 22 -0.80 -1.72 3.87
C GLU A 22 -1.06 -3.01 4.66
N THR A 23 -0.98 -4.18 4.00
CA THR A 23 -1.35 -5.47 4.61
C THR A 23 -0.12 -6.29 4.96
N ARG A 24 0.07 -6.62 6.24
CA ARG A 24 1.25 -7.36 6.73
C ARG A 24 0.87 -8.53 7.62
N SER A 25 1.71 -9.56 7.64
CA SER A 25 1.59 -10.68 8.57
C SER A 25 2.03 -10.34 10.00
N TRP A 26 2.50 -9.12 10.23
CA TRP A 26 3.08 -8.68 11.49
C TRP A 26 2.61 -7.26 11.83
N ARG A 27 2.60 -6.97 13.13
CA ARG A 27 2.18 -5.68 13.69
C ARG A 27 3.35 -4.71 13.84
N THR A 28 3.10 -3.42 13.70
CA THR A 28 4.09 -2.38 14.01
C THR A 28 3.60 -1.44 15.11
N GLY A 29 4.53 -1.03 15.98
CA GLY A 29 4.31 0.03 16.97
C GLY A 29 4.61 1.43 16.44
N HIS A 30 5.19 1.56 15.25
CA HIS A 30 5.49 2.85 14.64
C HIS A 30 4.21 3.65 14.39
N ARG A 31 4.26 4.97 14.57
CA ARG A 31 3.21 5.93 14.20
C ARG A 31 3.87 7.21 13.69
N GLY A 32 3.27 7.81 12.67
CA GLY A 32 3.81 8.99 11.97
C GLY A 32 4.49 8.63 10.65
N GLU A 33 5.36 9.52 10.18
CA GLU A 33 5.85 9.52 8.81
C GLU A 33 6.56 8.21 8.41
N LEU A 34 6.24 7.75 7.20
CA LEU A 34 6.76 6.56 6.54
C LEU A 34 7.08 6.87 5.08
N LEU A 35 8.31 6.61 4.67
CA LEU A 35 8.75 6.70 3.27
C LEU A 35 8.28 5.47 2.49
N ILE A 36 7.61 5.67 1.36
CA ILE A 36 7.18 4.60 0.46
C ILE A 36 8.15 4.49 -0.70
N CYS A 37 8.74 3.30 -0.86
CA CYS A 37 9.70 3.00 -1.91
C CYS A 37 9.18 1.91 -2.85
N ALA A 38 9.26 2.15 -4.15
CA ALA A 38 8.99 1.14 -5.15
C ALA A 38 10.17 0.16 -5.27
N ALA A 39 9.91 -1.12 -5.05
CA ALA A 39 10.88 -2.19 -5.25
C ALA A 39 11.19 -2.42 -6.74
N LYS A 40 12.10 -3.34 -7.05
CA LYS A 40 12.55 -3.62 -8.42
C LYS A 40 11.63 -4.56 -9.23
N LYS A 41 10.59 -5.13 -8.60
CA LYS A 41 9.67 -6.07 -9.27
C LYS A 41 8.63 -5.30 -10.08
N ARG A 42 8.54 -5.59 -11.38
CA ARG A 42 7.51 -5.06 -12.27
C ARG A 42 6.13 -5.67 -11.96
N PRO A 43 5.05 -4.90 -12.13
CA PRO A 43 3.69 -5.45 -12.08
C PRO A 43 3.44 -6.32 -13.32
N SER A 44 2.52 -7.28 -13.19
CA SER A 44 2.01 -8.04 -14.33
C SER A 44 1.06 -7.19 -15.18
N ASN A 45 0.84 -7.58 -16.44
CA ASN A 45 -0.12 -6.88 -17.30
C ASN A 45 -1.55 -6.97 -16.73
N VAL A 46 -1.91 -8.09 -16.09
CA VAL A 46 -3.22 -8.26 -15.43
C VAL A 46 -3.39 -7.25 -14.30
N GLN A 47 -2.36 -7.03 -13.47
CA GLN A 47 -2.41 -6.02 -12.42
C GLN A 47 -2.54 -4.61 -13.01
N LEU A 48 -1.79 -4.30 -14.07
CA LEU A 48 -1.85 -3.01 -14.74
C LEU A 48 -3.25 -2.74 -15.31
N GLU A 49 -3.83 -3.70 -16.03
CA GLU A 49 -5.17 -3.61 -16.60
C GLU A 49 -6.23 -3.44 -15.50
N PHE A 50 -6.18 -4.28 -14.46
CA PHE A 50 -7.14 -4.25 -13.36
C PHE A 50 -7.16 -2.88 -12.65
N PHE A 51 -6.00 -2.32 -12.38
CA PHE A 51 -5.89 -1.01 -11.71
C PHE A 51 -5.89 0.18 -12.68
N GLY A 52 -6.06 -0.03 -13.99
CA GLY A 52 -6.03 1.04 -14.98
C GLY A 52 -4.72 1.82 -14.98
N LEU A 53 -3.58 1.13 -14.81
CA LEU A 53 -2.24 1.70 -14.77
C LEU A 53 -1.44 1.29 -16.00
N SER A 54 -0.48 2.13 -16.37
CA SER A 54 0.56 1.85 -17.36
C SER A 54 1.88 1.45 -16.68
N ARG A 55 2.87 1.04 -17.48
CA ARG A 55 4.21 0.71 -16.93
C ARG A 55 4.94 1.97 -16.48
N GLU A 56 4.60 3.10 -17.09
CA GLU A 56 5.15 4.43 -16.85
C GLU A 56 4.68 4.96 -15.49
N ASP A 57 3.46 4.61 -15.06
CA ASP A 57 2.94 4.93 -13.72
C ASP A 57 3.64 4.13 -12.59
N CYS A 58 4.40 3.09 -12.94
CA CYS A 58 4.98 2.13 -12.01
C CYS A 58 6.51 2.20 -12.02
N PRO A 59 7.13 3.27 -11.48
CA PRO A 59 8.58 3.38 -11.40
C PRO A 59 9.17 2.30 -10.49
N LEU A 60 10.47 2.03 -10.63
CA LEU A 60 11.16 0.96 -9.90
C LEU A 60 12.42 1.51 -9.23
N GLY A 61 12.69 1.05 -8.00
CA GLY A 61 13.93 1.36 -7.30
C GLY A 61 14.04 2.81 -6.80
N VAL A 62 12.90 3.50 -6.64
CA VAL A 62 12.84 4.90 -6.23
C VAL A 62 11.88 5.08 -5.05
N ALA A 63 12.10 6.11 -4.24
CA ALA A 63 11.08 6.59 -3.32
C ALA A 63 9.99 7.32 -4.10
N VAL A 64 8.71 7.07 -3.79
CA VAL A 64 7.58 7.61 -4.55
C VAL A 64 6.73 8.58 -3.75
N ALA A 65 6.68 8.43 -2.42
CA ALA A 65 5.88 9.29 -1.55
C ALA A 65 6.34 9.18 -0.09
N THR A 66 5.93 10.13 0.73
CA THR A 66 5.76 9.93 2.18
C THR A 66 4.27 9.81 2.53
N VAL A 67 3.97 9.09 3.60
CA VAL A 67 2.63 8.93 4.19
C VAL A 67 2.74 8.93 5.71
N ASP A 68 1.62 9.14 6.41
CA ASP A 68 1.54 8.91 7.85
C ASP A 68 0.95 7.54 8.15
N LEU A 69 1.67 6.71 8.91
CA LEU A 69 1.10 5.50 9.49
C LEU A 69 0.36 5.88 10.77
N VAL A 70 -0.96 5.92 10.70
CA VAL A 70 -1.83 6.40 11.79
C VAL A 70 -2.39 5.27 12.64
N ASP A 71 -2.55 4.07 12.06
CA ASP A 71 -2.97 2.89 12.81
C ASP A 71 -2.41 1.57 12.27
N CYS A 72 -2.45 0.52 13.11
CA CYS A 72 -2.10 -0.85 12.78
C CYS A 72 -3.06 -1.76 13.54
N SER A 73 -4.15 -2.16 12.88
CA SER A 73 -5.24 -2.92 13.48
C SER A 73 -5.23 -4.38 12.98
N PRO A 74 -5.67 -5.36 13.79
CA PRO A 74 -5.87 -6.72 13.30
C PRO A 74 -6.98 -6.73 12.24
N MET A 75 -6.81 -7.56 11.21
CA MET A 75 -7.84 -7.78 10.20
C MET A 75 -8.93 -8.68 10.78
N THR A 76 -9.99 -8.06 11.29
CA THR A 76 -11.22 -8.76 11.65
C THR A 76 -12.12 -8.92 10.43
N ASP A 77 -13.04 -9.88 10.46
CA ASP A 77 -14.03 -10.04 9.38
C ASP A 77 -14.85 -8.75 9.16
N GLU A 78 -15.12 -8.00 10.23
CA GLU A 78 -15.79 -6.70 10.16
C GLU A 78 -14.95 -5.68 9.38
N LEU A 79 -13.66 -5.53 9.72
CA LEU A 79 -12.77 -4.60 9.01
C LEU A 79 -12.62 -4.99 7.54
N ILE A 80 -12.50 -6.29 7.24
CA ILE A 80 -12.38 -6.79 5.86
C ILE A 80 -13.64 -6.42 5.06
N ARG A 81 -14.85 -6.62 5.61
CA ARG A 81 -16.11 -6.30 4.92
C ARG A 81 -16.34 -4.81 4.67
N GLN A 82 -15.63 -3.94 5.38
CA GLN A 82 -15.72 -2.48 5.19
C GLN A 82 -14.85 -1.97 4.02
N GLN A 83 -13.98 -2.81 3.46
CA GLN A 83 -13.08 -2.40 2.38
C GLN A 83 -13.77 -2.47 1.02
N SER A 84 -13.40 -1.56 0.13
CA SER A 84 -13.77 -1.63 -1.29
C SER A 84 -13.07 -2.79 -1.99
N ASP A 85 -13.65 -3.26 -3.10
CA ASP A 85 -13.06 -4.28 -3.96
C ASP A 85 -11.61 -3.95 -4.38
N GLU A 86 -11.34 -2.69 -4.73
CA GLU A 86 -10.00 -2.25 -5.10
C GLU A 86 -8.97 -2.43 -3.97
N GLU A 87 -9.34 -2.06 -2.74
CA GLU A 87 -8.48 -2.21 -1.56
C GLU A 87 -8.28 -3.69 -1.20
N LEU A 88 -9.33 -4.52 -1.37
CA LEU A 88 -9.27 -5.97 -1.17
C LEU A 88 -8.30 -6.64 -2.16
N GLU A 89 -8.34 -6.24 -3.43
CA GLU A 89 -7.43 -6.72 -4.47
C GLU A 89 -6.01 -6.17 -4.30
N ALA A 90 -5.86 -5.02 -3.65
CA ALA A 90 -4.56 -4.40 -3.40
C ALA A 90 -3.81 -4.97 -2.18
N GLY A 91 -4.23 -6.10 -1.62
CA GLY A 91 -3.62 -6.65 -0.41
C GLY A 91 -3.96 -8.11 -0.15
N ASN A 92 -3.36 -8.67 0.90
CA ASN A 92 -3.76 -9.98 1.41
C ASN A 92 -4.62 -9.77 2.66
N TRP A 93 -5.93 -9.64 2.44
CA TRP A 93 -6.93 -9.45 3.48
C TRP A 93 -7.42 -10.80 4.00
N ARG A 94 -6.99 -11.14 5.21
CA ARG A 94 -7.43 -12.34 5.92
C ARG A 94 -7.20 -12.21 7.41
N SER A 95 -8.04 -12.89 8.19
CA SER A 95 -7.90 -12.96 9.64
C SER A 95 -6.52 -13.49 10.06
N GLY A 96 -5.98 -12.95 11.15
CA GLY A 96 -4.62 -13.22 11.62
C GLY A 96 -3.51 -12.36 10.97
N ARG A 97 -3.88 -11.37 10.15
CA ARG A 97 -2.96 -10.34 9.61
C ARG A 97 -3.30 -8.96 10.17
N TYR A 98 -2.50 -7.97 9.81
CA TYR A 98 -2.64 -6.58 10.26
C TYR A 98 -2.78 -5.64 9.06
N ALA A 99 -3.71 -4.70 9.19
CA ALA A 99 -3.90 -3.59 8.26
C ALA A 99 -3.28 -2.33 8.85
N TRP A 100 -2.31 -1.75 8.15
CA TRP A 100 -1.64 -0.52 8.54
C TRP A 100 -2.32 0.64 7.83
N LYS A 101 -3.05 1.47 8.57
CA LYS A 101 -3.78 2.62 8.01
C LYS A 101 -2.80 3.74 7.67
N LEU A 102 -2.86 4.18 6.41
CA LEU A 102 -2.01 5.21 5.85
C LEU A 102 -2.85 6.44 5.52
N GLU A 103 -2.36 7.62 5.89
CA GLU A 103 -3.00 8.92 5.62
C GLU A 103 -1.96 9.94 5.13
N ASN A 104 -2.43 11.14 4.75
CA ASN A 104 -1.58 12.29 4.39
C ASN A 104 -0.50 11.99 3.34
N VAL A 105 -0.90 11.39 2.22
CA VAL A 105 0.02 11.06 1.12
C VAL A 105 0.65 12.33 0.54
N ASN A 106 1.98 12.38 0.53
CA ASN A 106 2.77 13.42 -0.12
C ASN A 106 3.63 12.78 -1.23
N LEU A 107 3.21 12.98 -2.47
CA LEU A 107 3.83 12.42 -3.66
C LEU A 107 5.13 13.16 -4.01
N PHE A 108 6.18 12.42 -4.34
CA PHE A 108 7.39 12.99 -4.90
C PHE A 108 7.22 13.21 -6.41
N ARG A 109 7.50 14.43 -6.86
CA ARG A 109 7.45 14.84 -8.26
C ARG A 109 8.78 14.58 -8.96
#